data_AF-A0A7K3PR24-F1
#
_entry.id   AF-A0A7K3PR24-F1
#
_cell.length_a   1.000
_cell.length_b   1.000
_cell.length_c   1.000
_cell.angle_alpha   90.00
_cell.angle_beta   90.00
_cell.angle_gamma   90.00
#
_symmetry.space_group_name_H-M   'P 1'
#
loop_
_entity.id
_entity.type
_entity.pdbx_description
1 polymer ?
#
loop_
_entity_poly.entity_id
_entity_poly.type
_entity_poly.pdbx_seq_one_letter_code
_entity_poly.pdbx_strand_id
1 'polypeptide(L)'
;LAALEGAAARGVDVGDLLARQRDRSADAAAFTDAYRRYCWPTDGLDGVRLAPFQILAAQGRSLAALPHDEQLALLDRLVEHDGSGLLQTTRRLYVDTGAPESVAAGIDWWLEMTGRGGEGMVVKPVGALVRDAKGRLVQPGIKCRGREYLRIIYGPEYTRPDNLARLRNRFLNHKRSLAVREYALGLEALDRLADGEPLWRVHEAVFGVLALESEPVDPRL
;
A
#
# COMPACT_ATOMS: atom_id res chain seq x y z
N LEU A 1 -6.13 11.23 32.60
CA LEU A 1 -7.16 12.29 32.51
C LEU A 1 -7.73 12.60 33.90
N ALA A 2 -8.25 11.61 34.62
CA ALA A 2 -8.82 11.77 35.97
C ALA A 2 -7.99 12.63 36.95
N ALA A 3 -6.66 12.46 37.00
CA ALA A 3 -5.80 13.27 37.87
C ALA A 3 -5.79 14.77 37.51
N LEU A 4 -5.74 15.11 36.22
CA LEU A 4 -5.78 16.49 35.73
C LEU A 4 -7.18 17.10 35.91
N GLU A 5 -8.22 16.32 35.68
CA GLU A 5 -9.61 16.74 35.93
C GLU A 5 -9.85 17.05 37.41
N GLY A 6 -9.33 16.21 38.30
CA GLY A 6 -9.38 16.46 39.74
C GLY A 6 -8.58 17.69 40.18
N ALA A 7 -7.44 17.97 39.54
CA ALA A 7 -6.65 19.17 39.82
C ALA A 7 -7.37 20.45 39.35
N ALA A 8 -7.94 20.43 38.14
CA ALA A 8 -8.76 21.53 37.63
C ALA A 8 -9.99 21.79 38.52
N ALA A 9 -10.67 20.74 38.98
CA ALA A 9 -11.82 20.85 39.89
C ALA A 9 -11.45 21.47 41.25
N ARG A 10 -10.19 21.37 41.68
CA ARG A 10 -9.66 22.02 42.88
C ARG A 10 -9.15 23.45 42.62
N GLY A 11 -9.35 23.99 41.42
CA GLY A 11 -8.93 25.34 41.05
C GLY A 11 -7.45 25.49 40.68
N VAL A 12 -6.73 24.39 40.47
CA VAL A 12 -5.35 24.44 39.97
C VAL A 12 -5.38 24.72 38.46
N ASP A 13 -4.59 25.69 37.99
CA ASP A 13 -4.50 26.03 36.57
C ASP A 13 -3.77 24.94 35.78
N VAL A 14 -4.54 23.97 35.28
CA VAL A 14 -4.05 22.87 34.43
C VAL A 14 -4.86 22.73 33.14
N GLY A 15 -5.63 23.76 32.76
CA GLY A 15 -6.59 23.70 31.65
C GLY A 15 -5.95 23.28 30.32
N ASP A 16 -4.86 23.96 29.94
CA ASP A 16 -4.12 23.66 28.71
C ASP A 16 -3.52 22.25 28.70
N LEU A 17 -2.98 21.81 29.85
CA LEU A 17 -2.41 20.47 29.97
C LEU A 17 -3.48 19.39 29.87
N LEU A 18 -4.65 19.61 30.49
CA LEU A 18 -5.80 18.72 30.40
C LEU A 18 -6.31 18.60 28.96
N ALA A 19 -6.46 19.72 28.25
CA ALA A 19 -6.88 19.74 26.85
C ALA A 19 -5.91 18.94 25.97
N ARG A 20 -4.61 19.22 26.06
CA ARG A 20 -3.58 18.47 25.33
C ARG A 20 -3.63 16.97 25.61
N GLN A 21 -3.86 16.57 26.87
CA GLN A 21 -3.90 15.15 27.22
C GLN A 21 -5.18 14.45 26.74
N ARG A 22 -6.31 15.16 26.64
CA ARG A 22 -7.54 14.63 26.03
C ARG A 22 -7.34 14.34 24.56
N ASP A 23 -6.74 15.27 23.82
CA ASP A 23 -6.44 15.08 22.40
C ASP A 23 -5.49 13.90 22.18
N ARG A 24 -4.45 13.74 23.04
CA ARG A 24 -3.53 12.59 22.96
C ARG A 24 -4.23 11.27 23.22
N SER A 25 -5.18 11.25 24.15
CA SER A 25 -5.98 10.06 24.43
C SER A 25 -6.87 9.69 23.24
N ALA A 26 -7.47 10.67 22.55
CA ALA A 26 -8.26 10.44 21.36
C ALA A 26 -7.41 9.93 20.19
N ASP A 27 -6.22 10.52 19.97
CA ASP A 27 -5.26 10.07 18.96
C ASP A 27 -4.80 8.62 19.20
N ALA A 28 -4.55 8.24 20.46
CA ALA A 28 -4.17 6.88 20.83
C ALA A 28 -5.33 5.89 20.60
N ALA A 29 -6.57 6.27 20.92
CA ALA A 29 -7.74 5.44 20.63
C ALA A 29 -7.92 5.23 19.12
N ALA A 30 -7.81 6.30 18.31
CA ALA A 30 -7.90 6.21 16.85
C ALA A 30 -6.80 5.32 16.24
N PHE A 31 -5.57 5.36 16.78
CA PHE A 31 -4.51 4.42 16.41
C PHE A 31 -4.90 2.98 16.72
N THR A 32 -5.45 2.73 17.90
CA THR A 32 -5.90 1.39 18.30
C THR A 32 -7.02 0.86 17.41
N ASP A 33 -7.98 1.71 17.07
CA ASP A 33 -9.07 1.35 16.17
C ASP A 33 -8.58 1.11 14.73
N ALA A 34 -7.51 1.78 14.31
CA ALA A 34 -6.93 1.58 12.99
C ALA A 34 -6.27 0.19 12.87
N TYR A 35 -5.35 -0.18 13.76
CA TYR A 35 -4.63 -1.45 13.62
C TYR A 35 -5.52 -2.67 13.87
N ARG A 36 -6.51 -2.59 14.78
CA ARG A 36 -7.40 -3.71 15.11
C ARG A 36 -8.23 -4.20 13.92
N ARG A 37 -8.50 -3.33 12.93
CA ARG A 37 -9.20 -3.72 11.68
C ARG A 37 -8.42 -4.74 10.85
N TYR A 38 -7.12 -4.87 11.09
CA TYR A 38 -6.21 -5.78 10.40
C TYR A 38 -5.84 -6.99 11.26
N CYS A 39 -6.54 -7.22 12.37
CA CYS A 39 -6.28 -8.33 13.28
C CYS A 39 -7.57 -9.09 13.59
N TRP A 40 -7.61 -10.37 13.25
CA TRP A 40 -8.68 -11.28 13.61
C TRP A 40 -8.11 -12.68 13.82
N PRO A 41 -8.74 -13.53 14.66
CA PRO A 41 -8.32 -14.92 14.81
C PRO A 41 -8.61 -15.72 13.53
N THR A 42 -7.79 -16.73 13.27
CA THR A 42 -7.96 -17.69 12.18
C THR A 42 -7.86 -19.11 12.74
N ASP A 43 -8.53 -20.06 12.09
CA ASP A 43 -8.39 -21.50 12.37
C ASP A 43 -7.96 -22.22 11.09
N GLY A 44 -6.71 -22.67 11.03
CA GLY A 44 -6.12 -23.12 9.77
C GLY A 44 -6.19 -22.03 8.68
N LEU A 45 -6.89 -22.33 7.58
CA LEU A 45 -7.17 -21.37 6.49
C LEU A 45 -8.48 -20.60 6.68
N ASP A 46 -9.32 -20.99 7.63
CA ASP A 46 -10.58 -20.29 7.89
C ASP A 46 -10.27 -18.89 8.46
N GLY A 47 -10.81 -17.87 7.80
CA GLY A 47 -10.51 -16.47 8.07
C GLY A 47 -9.31 -15.92 7.29
N VAL A 48 -8.55 -16.75 6.56
CA VAL A 48 -7.54 -16.30 5.61
C VAL A 48 -8.21 -15.88 4.30
N ARG A 49 -7.70 -14.81 3.68
CA ARG A 49 -8.20 -14.27 2.42
C ARG A 49 -7.03 -14.00 1.49
N LEU A 50 -7.08 -14.51 0.26
CA LEU A 50 -6.08 -14.25 -0.77
C LEU A 50 -6.66 -13.34 -1.85
N ALA A 51 -6.11 -12.15 -2.00
CA ALA A 51 -6.50 -11.19 -3.03
C ALA A 51 -5.39 -11.08 -4.10
N PRO A 52 -5.35 -12.00 -5.09
CA PRO A 52 -4.37 -11.92 -6.15
C PRO A 52 -4.60 -10.67 -7.00
N PHE A 53 -3.51 -10.07 -7.48
CA PHE A 53 -3.56 -8.86 -8.32
C PHE A 53 -2.68 -8.93 -9.57
N GLN A 54 -1.82 -9.95 -9.71
CA GLN A 54 -1.04 -10.24 -10.92
C GLN A 54 -0.80 -11.75 -11.04
N ILE A 55 -0.84 -12.25 -12.27
CA ILE A 55 -0.34 -13.55 -12.69
C ILE A 55 1.03 -13.30 -13.34
N LEU A 56 2.10 -13.73 -12.69
CA LEU A 56 3.45 -13.35 -13.11
C LEU A 56 3.99 -14.18 -14.28
N ALA A 57 3.69 -15.48 -14.29
CA ALA A 57 4.15 -16.41 -15.32
C ALA A 57 3.22 -17.63 -15.44
N ALA A 58 3.32 -18.31 -16.58
CA ALA A 58 2.81 -19.65 -16.84
C ALA A 58 3.94 -20.49 -17.46
N GLN A 59 3.70 -21.79 -17.69
CA GLN A 59 4.71 -22.66 -18.31
C GLN A 59 5.20 -22.08 -19.64
N GLY A 60 6.52 -21.82 -19.72
CA GLY A 60 7.17 -21.28 -20.92
C GLY A 60 6.82 -19.83 -21.26
N ARG A 61 6.22 -19.06 -20.33
CA ARG A 61 5.78 -17.69 -20.62
C ARG A 61 5.78 -16.78 -19.40
N SER A 62 6.51 -15.67 -19.50
CA SER A 62 6.32 -14.50 -18.63
C SER A 62 5.02 -13.79 -18.99
N LEU A 63 4.21 -13.48 -17.99
CA LEU A 63 2.94 -12.75 -18.12
C LEU A 63 3.05 -11.32 -17.58
N ALA A 64 4.23 -10.90 -17.15
CA ALA A 64 4.46 -9.58 -16.56
C ALA A 64 4.21 -8.42 -17.54
N ALA A 65 4.26 -8.69 -18.85
CA ALA A 65 3.93 -7.74 -19.91
C ALA A 65 2.43 -7.66 -20.26
N LEU A 66 1.57 -8.48 -19.65
CA LEU A 66 0.13 -8.34 -19.84
C LEU A 66 -0.39 -7.07 -19.14
N PRO A 67 -1.22 -6.27 -19.82
CA PRO A 67 -1.90 -5.12 -19.22
C PRO A 67 -2.65 -5.47 -17.92
N HIS A 68 -2.72 -4.51 -17.01
CA HIS A 68 -3.25 -4.73 -15.67
C HIS A 68 -4.74 -5.07 -15.68
N ASP A 69 -5.51 -4.52 -16.61
CA ASP A 69 -6.93 -4.84 -16.82
C ASP A 69 -7.14 -6.29 -17.29
N GLU A 70 -6.35 -6.77 -18.24
CA GLU A 70 -6.38 -8.18 -18.66
C GLU A 70 -6.00 -9.13 -17.51
N GLN A 71 -4.94 -8.79 -16.76
CA GLN A 71 -4.52 -9.52 -15.57
C GLN A 71 -5.66 -9.64 -14.54
N LEU A 72 -6.32 -8.51 -14.26
CA LEU A 72 -7.42 -8.43 -13.31
C LEU A 72 -8.66 -9.20 -13.78
N ALA A 73 -8.97 -9.19 -15.08
CA ALA A 73 -10.05 -9.98 -15.66
C ALA A 73 -9.79 -11.50 -15.56
N LEU A 74 -8.55 -11.95 -15.77
CA LEU A 74 -8.18 -13.36 -15.57
C LEU A 74 -8.32 -13.78 -14.11
N LEU A 75 -7.90 -12.93 -13.18
CA LEU A 75 -8.02 -13.17 -11.74
C LEU A 75 -9.48 -13.20 -11.28
N ASP A 76 -10.33 -12.36 -11.85
CA ASP A 76 -11.77 -12.37 -11.55
C ASP A 76 -12.42 -13.69 -11.92
N ARG A 77 -12.04 -14.26 -13.07
CA ARG A 77 -12.49 -15.59 -13.48
C ARG A 77 -12.00 -16.70 -12.53
N LEU A 78 -10.78 -16.57 -11.99
CA LEU A 78 -10.28 -17.52 -10.99
C LEU A 78 -11.08 -17.43 -9.68
N VAL A 79 -11.40 -16.22 -9.23
CA VAL A 79 -12.23 -15.99 -8.04
C VAL A 79 -13.66 -16.51 -8.26
N GLU A 80 -14.27 -16.26 -9.42
CA GLU A 80 -15.61 -16.73 -9.76
C GLU A 80 -15.74 -18.26 -9.70
N HIS A 81 -14.69 -18.98 -10.08
CA HIS A 81 -14.65 -20.44 -10.06
C HIS A 81 -14.02 -21.02 -8.78
N ASP A 82 -13.68 -20.19 -7.79
CA ASP A 82 -13.16 -20.67 -6.51
C ASP A 82 -14.28 -21.19 -5.61
N GLY A 83 -14.44 -22.52 -5.56
CA GLY A 83 -15.38 -23.18 -4.67
C GLY A 83 -14.99 -23.15 -3.19
N SER A 84 -13.77 -22.72 -2.84
CA SER A 84 -13.28 -22.69 -1.46
C SER A 84 -13.64 -21.40 -0.70
N GLY A 85 -13.87 -20.30 -1.41
CA GLY A 85 -14.09 -18.97 -0.82
C GLY A 85 -12.81 -18.31 -0.27
N LEU A 86 -11.64 -18.90 -0.52
CA LEU A 86 -10.34 -18.38 -0.11
C LEU A 86 -9.94 -17.16 -0.93
N LEU A 87 -10.26 -17.16 -2.23
CA LEU A 87 -9.91 -16.10 -3.14
C LEU A 87 -10.89 -14.92 -3.03
N GLN A 88 -10.34 -13.71 -3.10
CA GLN A 88 -11.11 -12.46 -3.08
C GLN A 88 -10.78 -11.59 -4.26
N THR A 89 -11.83 -11.01 -4.85
CA THR A 89 -11.70 -10.00 -5.88
C THR A 89 -11.04 -8.73 -5.33
N THR A 90 -9.99 -8.26 -6.01
CA THR A 90 -9.41 -6.95 -5.73
C THR A 90 -10.32 -5.85 -6.26
N ARG A 91 -11.01 -5.11 -5.37
CA ARG A 91 -11.81 -3.93 -5.76
C ARG A 91 -10.92 -2.92 -6.49
N ARG A 92 -11.41 -2.39 -7.62
CA ARG A 92 -10.66 -1.45 -8.47
C ARG A 92 -11.58 -0.43 -9.13
N LEU A 93 -11.00 0.67 -9.57
CA LEU A 93 -11.65 1.71 -10.36
C LEU A 93 -10.64 2.20 -11.42
N TYR A 94 -11.08 2.31 -12.67
CA TYR A 94 -10.30 2.92 -13.74
C TYR A 94 -10.48 4.44 -13.70
N VAL A 95 -9.37 5.17 -13.77
CA VAL A 95 -9.35 6.63 -13.72
C VAL A 95 -8.61 7.16 -14.94
N ASP A 96 -9.27 7.99 -15.73
CA ASP A 96 -8.63 8.79 -16.76
C ASP A 96 -8.10 10.07 -16.12
N THR A 97 -6.77 10.22 -16.10
CA THR A 97 -6.10 11.36 -15.49
C THR A 97 -6.18 12.64 -16.32
N GLY A 98 -6.65 12.57 -17.57
CA GLY A 98 -6.95 13.72 -18.42
C GLY A 98 -8.36 14.27 -18.24
N ALA A 99 -9.25 13.53 -17.56
CA ALA A 99 -10.66 13.86 -17.37
C ALA A 99 -10.93 14.27 -15.90
N PRO A 100 -11.20 15.56 -15.60
CA PRO A 100 -11.39 16.03 -14.23
C PRO A 100 -12.48 15.30 -13.44
N GLU A 101 -13.58 14.94 -14.09
CA GLU A 101 -14.69 14.20 -13.50
C GLU A 101 -14.30 12.76 -13.14
N SER A 102 -13.44 12.11 -13.94
CA SER A 102 -12.93 10.77 -13.64
C SER A 102 -11.98 10.80 -12.44
N VAL A 103 -11.14 11.83 -12.36
CA VAL A 103 -10.26 12.07 -11.20
C VAL A 103 -11.08 12.31 -9.93
N ALA A 104 -12.15 13.12 -10.00
CA ALA A 104 -13.05 13.35 -8.87
C ALA A 104 -13.69 12.05 -8.38
N ALA A 105 -14.20 11.22 -9.30
CA ALA A 105 -14.76 9.91 -8.96
C ALA A 105 -13.72 8.99 -8.29
N GLY A 106 -12.46 9.03 -8.74
CA GLY A 106 -11.36 8.30 -8.11
C GLY A 106 -11.04 8.75 -6.69
N ILE A 107 -11.09 10.06 -6.44
CA ILE A 107 -10.92 10.63 -5.10
C ILE A 107 -12.07 10.19 -4.19
N ASP A 108 -13.30 10.29 -4.64
CA ASP A 108 -14.49 9.93 -3.84
C ASP A 108 -14.49 8.43 -3.49
N TRP A 109 -14.16 7.57 -4.46
CA TRP A 109 -14.02 6.14 -4.23
C TRP A 109 -12.94 5.82 -3.18
N TRP A 110 -11.79 6.51 -3.24
CA TRP A 110 -10.72 6.35 -2.26
C TRP A 110 -11.14 6.85 -0.87
N LEU A 111 -11.84 7.98 -0.78
CA LEU A 111 -12.37 8.52 0.47
C LEU A 111 -13.40 7.57 1.11
N GLU A 112 -14.30 6.99 0.31
CA GLU A 112 -15.27 5.99 0.80
C GLU A 112 -14.55 4.75 1.35
N MET A 113 -13.63 4.18 0.58
CA MET A 113 -12.94 2.93 0.95
C MET A 113 -12.08 3.12 2.21
N THR A 114 -11.33 4.22 2.29
CA THR A 114 -10.51 4.54 3.46
C THR A 114 -11.37 4.95 4.67
N GLY A 115 -12.49 5.64 4.46
CA GLY A 115 -13.46 5.96 5.50
C GLY A 115 -14.10 4.73 6.14
N ARG A 116 -14.22 3.63 5.39
CA ARG A 116 -14.68 2.32 5.88
C ARG A 116 -13.57 1.49 6.54
N GLY A 117 -12.35 2.02 6.62
CA GLY A 117 -11.21 1.42 7.30
C GLY A 117 -10.22 0.70 6.40
N GLY A 118 -10.37 0.79 5.07
CA GLY A 118 -9.38 0.30 4.12
C GLY A 118 -8.05 1.06 4.22
N GLU A 119 -6.95 0.39 3.90
CA GLU A 119 -5.60 0.97 3.99
C GLU A 119 -5.45 2.15 3.03
N GLY A 120 -6.03 2.04 1.83
CA GLY A 120 -5.84 2.96 0.73
C GLY A 120 -5.82 2.21 -0.60
N MET A 121 -5.12 2.75 -1.58
CA MET A 121 -5.04 2.18 -2.93
C MET A 121 -3.61 2.11 -3.44
N VAL A 122 -3.42 1.26 -4.46
CA VAL A 122 -2.23 1.26 -5.30
C VAL A 122 -2.65 1.73 -6.69
N VAL A 123 -2.15 2.88 -7.12
CA VAL A 123 -2.40 3.44 -8.45
C VAL A 123 -1.38 2.86 -9.41
N LYS A 124 -1.85 2.23 -10.49
CA LYS A 124 -0.99 1.60 -11.50
C LYS A 124 -1.36 2.11 -12.89
N PRO A 125 -0.39 2.22 -13.82
CA PRO A 125 -0.72 2.33 -15.24
C PRO A 125 -1.56 1.12 -15.69
N VAL A 126 -2.50 1.34 -16.61
CA VAL A 126 -3.28 0.22 -17.19
C VAL A 126 -2.37 -0.68 -18.03
N GLY A 127 -1.51 -0.09 -18.86
CA GLY A 127 -0.50 -0.85 -19.59
C GLY A 127 0.57 -1.41 -18.67
N ALA A 128 1.14 -2.55 -19.05
CA ALA A 128 2.37 -3.06 -18.43
C ALA A 128 3.60 -2.33 -19.00
N LEU A 129 4.70 -2.32 -18.24
CA LEU A 129 6.02 -1.87 -18.72
C LEU A 129 6.03 -0.45 -19.34
N VAL A 130 5.15 0.42 -18.87
CA VAL A 130 4.97 1.76 -19.44
C VAL A 130 6.25 2.59 -19.31
N ARG A 131 6.61 3.29 -20.38
CA ARG A 131 7.76 4.19 -20.43
C ARG A 131 7.30 5.63 -20.65
N ASP A 132 8.02 6.57 -20.06
CA ASP A 132 7.81 7.99 -20.31
C ASP A 132 8.34 8.42 -21.69
N ALA A 133 8.11 9.67 -22.07
CA ALA A 133 8.58 10.24 -23.34
C ALA A 133 10.11 10.20 -23.53
N LYS A 134 10.89 9.92 -22.47
CA LYS A 134 12.35 9.77 -22.51
C LYS A 134 12.78 8.30 -22.51
N GLY A 135 11.84 7.36 -22.67
CA GLY A 135 12.10 5.92 -22.68
C GLY A 135 12.35 5.30 -21.31
N ARG A 136 12.17 6.05 -20.21
CA ARG A 136 12.41 5.56 -18.85
C ARG A 136 11.19 4.83 -18.33
N LEU A 137 11.41 3.71 -17.64
CA LEU A 137 10.32 2.95 -17.03
C LEU A 137 9.62 3.79 -15.96
N VAL A 138 8.30 3.86 -16.03
CA VAL A 138 7.50 4.55 -15.00
C VAL A 138 7.33 3.66 -13.77
N GLN A 139 6.91 4.24 -12.65
CA GLN A 139 6.64 3.45 -11.44
C GLN A 139 5.51 2.43 -11.72
N PRO A 140 5.72 1.13 -11.42
CA PRO A 140 4.71 0.09 -11.70
C PRO A 140 3.50 0.16 -10.77
N GLY A 141 3.64 0.85 -9.63
CA GLY A 141 2.55 1.14 -8.71
C GLY A 141 2.94 2.21 -7.70
N ILE A 142 1.99 3.09 -7.37
CA ILE A 142 2.15 4.15 -6.37
C ILE A 142 1.13 3.92 -5.27
N LYS A 143 1.60 3.70 -4.05
CA LYS A 143 0.73 3.57 -2.87
C LYS A 143 0.19 4.93 -2.44
N CYS A 144 -1.12 5.00 -2.19
CA CYS A 144 -1.81 6.16 -1.63
C CYS A 144 -2.67 5.69 -0.44
N ARG A 145 -2.13 5.87 0.77
CA ARG A 145 -2.68 5.34 2.03
C ARG A 145 -3.60 6.35 2.72
N GLY A 146 -4.69 5.86 3.27
CA GLY A 146 -5.71 6.61 4.00
C GLY A 146 -5.18 7.24 5.29
N ARG A 147 -5.85 8.31 5.71
CA ARG A 147 -5.47 9.09 6.89
C ARG A 147 -5.40 8.23 8.15
N GLU A 148 -6.44 7.47 8.45
CA GLU A 148 -6.47 6.70 9.70
C GLU A 148 -5.47 5.54 9.69
N TYR A 149 -5.27 4.89 8.55
CA TYR A 149 -4.23 3.85 8.41
C TYR A 149 -2.83 4.40 8.68
N LEU A 150 -2.52 5.60 8.21
CA LEU A 150 -1.21 6.21 8.40
C LEU A 150 -0.85 6.48 9.86
N ARG A 151 -1.79 6.39 10.82
CA ARG A 151 -1.46 6.38 12.25
C ARG A 151 -0.60 5.18 12.63
N ILE A 152 -0.82 4.03 11.99
CA ILE A 152 -0.03 2.81 12.20
C ILE A 152 1.44 3.03 11.80
N ILE A 153 1.66 3.87 10.78
CA ILE A 153 2.98 4.09 10.16
C ILE A 153 3.72 5.27 10.80
N TYR A 154 3.04 6.40 10.99
CA TYR A 154 3.64 7.65 11.45
C TYR A 154 3.39 7.94 12.94
N GLY A 155 2.63 7.07 13.62
CA GLY A 155 2.27 7.19 15.03
C GLY A 155 0.90 7.85 15.25
N PRO A 156 0.33 7.71 16.47
CA PRO A 156 -1.03 8.15 16.79
C PRO A 156 -1.24 9.66 16.57
N GLU A 157 -0.24 10.48 16.88
CA GLU A 157 -0.31 11.94 16.89
C GLU A 157 0.11 12.59 15.56
N TYR A 158 0.35 11.81 14.49
CA TYR A 158 0.97 12.32 13.26
C TYR A 158 0.14 13.39 12.53
N THR A 159 -1.17 13.41 12.75
CA THR A 159 -2.10 14.36 12.11
C THR A 159 -2.06 15.77 12.71
N ARG A 160 -1.38 15.96 13.85
CA ARG A 160 -1.24 17.28 14.48
C ARG A 160 -0.46 18.23 13.58
N PRO A 161 -0.81 19.53 13.51
CA PRO A 161 -0.22 20.47 12.57
C PRO A 161 1.32 20.47 12.57
N ASP A 162 1.95 20.51 13.74
CA ASP A 162 3.41 20.56 13.88
C ASP A 162 4.08 19.26 13.40
N ASN A 163 3.47 18.11 13.71
CA ASN A 163 3.95 16.81 13.26
C ASN A 163 3.78 16.66 11.74
N LEU A 164 2.61 17.05 11.21
CA LEU A 164 2.31 16.96 9.79
C LEU A 164 3.20 17.87 8.96
N ALA A 165 3.46 19.10 9.42
CA ALA A 165 4.36 20.04 8.76
C ALA A 165 5.78 19.46 8.63
N ARG A 166 6.31 18.85 9.70
CA ARG A 166 7.60 18.15 9.67
C ARG A 166 7.62 16.97 8.70
N LEU A 167 6.55 16.17 8.67
CA LEU A 167 6.45 14.96 7.85
C LEU A 167 6.28 15.23 6.35
N ARG A 168 5.81 16.42 5.96
CA ARG A 168 5.68 16.82 4.54
C ARG A 168 7.03 16.90 3.84
N ASN A 169 8.10 17.25 4.55
CA ASN A 169 9.45 17.31 4.00
C ASN A 169 10.06 15.91 3.95
N ARG A 170 9.75 15.15 2.88
CA ARG A 170 10.22 13.77 2.66
C ARG A 170 10.89 13.59 1.31
N PHE A 171 11.96 12.79 1.28
CA PHE A 171 12.74 12.51 0.08
C PHE A 171 12.37 11.13 -0.49
N LEU A 172 11.64 11.11 -1.61
CA LEU A 172 11.14 9.87 -2.22
C LEU A 172 12.06 9.30 -3.32
N ASN A 173 13.08 10.05 -3.75
CA ASN A 173 13.86 9.73 -4.94
C ASN A 173 14.62 8.41 -4.82
N HIS A 174 15.22 8.14 -3.66
CA HIS A 174 15.97 6.92 -3.43
C HIS A 174 15.06 5.68 -3.48
N LYS A 175 13.91 5.70 -2.78
CA LYS A 175 12.94 4.59 -2.81
C LYS A 175 12.33 4.39 -4.20
N ARG A 176 12.05 5.48 -4.94
CA ARG A 176 11.58 5.40 -6.34
C ARG A 176 12.61 4.75 -7.27
N SER A 177 13.89 5.06 -7.09
CA SER A 177 14.99 4.46 -7.86
C SER A 177 15.18 2.98 -7.54
N LEU A 178 15.12 2.60 -6.26
CA LEU A 178 15.15 1.20 -5.81
C LEU A 178 13.99 0.40 -6.41
N ALA A 179 12.75 0.89 -6.27
CA ALA A 179 11.56 0.21 -6.79
C ALA A 179 11.63 -0.08 -8.31
N VAL A 180 12.17 0.84 -9.11
CA VAL A 180 12.32 0.61 -10.57
C VAL A 180 13.41 -0.43 -10.88
N ARG A 181 14.50 -0.45 -10.12
CA ARG A 181 15.59 -1.42 -10.30
C ARG A 181 15.16 -2.82 -9.85
N GLU A 182 14.52 -2.94 -8.69
CA GLU A 182 13.92 -4.17 -8.20
C GLU A 182 12.88 -4.71 -9.18
N TYR A 183 12.00 -3.84 -9.70
CA TYR A 183 11.01 -4.22 -10.71
C TYR A 183 11.68 -4.74 -11.99
N ALA A 184 12.70 -4.06 -12.51
CA ALA A 184 13.43 -4.52 -13.69
C ALA A 184 14.09 -5.89 -13.49
N LEU A 185 14.71 -6.12 -12.33
CA LEU A 185 15.30 -7.42 -11.98
C LEU A 185 14.23 -8.51 -11.84
N GLY A 186 13.07 -8.20 -11.25
CA GLY A 186 11.96 -9.13 -11.16
C GLY A 186 11.42 -9.55 -12.53
N LEU A 187 11.32 -8.61 -13.48
CA LEU A 187 10.94 -8.89 -14.86
C LEU A 187 11.95 -9.80 -15.55
N GLU A 188 13.24 -9.46 -15.46
CA GLU A 188 14.33 -10.26 -16.02
C GLU A 188 14.33 -11.69 -15.46
N ALA A 189 14.10 -11.86 -14.15
CA ALA A 189 14.01 -13.18 -13.54
C ALA A 189 12.86 -14.02 -14.12
N LEU A 190 11.69 -13.40 -14.37
CA LEU A 190 10.53 -14.07 -14.96
C LEU A 190 10.76 -14.44 -16.42
N ASP A 191 11.41 -13.57 -17.19
CA ASP A 191 11.71 -13.84 -18.60
C ASP A 191 12.75 -14.98 -18.73
N ARG A 192 13.82 -14.95 -17.94
CA ARG A 192 14.81 -16.06 -17.87
C ARG A 192 14.17 -17.38 -17.47
N LEU A 193 13.24 -17.34 -16.51
CA LEU A 193 12.50 -18.54 -16.08
C LEU A 193 11.63 -19.08 -17.22
N ALA A 194 10.94 -18.20 -17.95
CA ALA A 194 10.08 -18.58 -19.06
C ALA A 194 10.86 -19.18 -20.23
N ASP A 195 12.05 -18.64 -20.52
CA ASP A 195 12.94 -19.11 -21.59
C ASP A 195 13.71 -20.39 -21.24
N GLY A 196 13.55 -20.90 -20.00
CA GLY A 196 14.21 -22.12 -19.55
C GLY A 196 15.71 -21.95 -19.34
N GLU A 197 16.18 -20.75 -19.03
CA GLU A 197 17.58 -20.51 -18.70
C GLU A 197 18.03 -21.32 -17.48
N PRO A 198 19.34 -21.63 -17.35
CA PRO A 198 19.88 -22.27 -16.17
C PRO A 198 19.51 -21.54 -14.87
N LEU A 199 19.21 -22.28 -13.81
CA LEU A 199 18.72 -21.72 -12.55
C LEU A 199 19.60 -20.59 -11.98
N TRP A 200 20.92 -20.66 -12.14
CA TRP A 200 21.83 -19.63 -11.65
C TRP A 200 21.65 -18.28 -12.34
N ARG A 201 21.19 -18.25 -13.61
CA ARG A 201 20.83 -17.03 -14.33
C ARG A 201 19.54 -16.43 -13.80
N VAL A 202 18.53 -17.25 -13.51
CA VAL A 202 17.30 -16.78 -12.86
C VAL A 202 17.64 -16.21 -11.48
N HIS A 203 18.41 -16.96 -10.68
CA HIS A 203 18.83 -16.56 -9.34
C HIS A 203 19.71 -15.31 -9.30
N GLU A 204 20.54 -15.05 -10.31
CA GLU A 204 21.31 -13.80 -10.41
C GLU A 204 20.41 -12.57 -10.28
N ALA A 205 19.29 -12.54 -11.02
CA ALA A 205 18.33 -11.43 -10.96
C ALA A 205 17.54 -11.41 -9.64
N VAL A 206 17.09 -12.58 -9.15
CA VAL A 206 16.37 -12.72 -7.87
C VAL A 206 17.23 -12.25 -6.69
N PHE A 207 18.49 -12.66 -6.62
CA PHE A 207 19.41 -12.23 -5.58
C PHE A 207 19.80 -10.76 -5.72
N GLY A 208 19.77 -10.21 -6.93
CA GLY A 208 19.86 -8.77 -7.14
C GLY A 208 18.74 -8.00 -6.42
N VAL A 209 17.49 -8.47 -6.50
CA VAL A 209 16.36 -7.87 -5.76
C VAL A 209 16.61 -7.95 -4.25
N LEU A 210 17.01 -9.13 -3.76
CA LEU A 210 17.30 -9.33 -2.33
C LEU A 210 18.43 -8.41 -1.82
N ALA A 211 19.46 -8.21 -2.63
CA ALA A 211 20.56 -7.30 -2.30
C ALA A 211 20.08 -5.83 -2.24
N LEU A 212 19.23 -5.40 -3.17
CA LEU A 212 18.68 -4.03 -3.17
C LEU A 212 17.77 -3.75 -1.98
N GLU A 213 17.01 -4.73 -1.50
CA GLU A 213 16.18 -4.60 -0.29
C GLU A 213 17.01 -4.44 1.01
N SER A 214 18.33 -4.69 0.96
CA SER A 214 19.23 -4.41 2.09
C SER A 214 19.69 -2.94 2.16
N GLU A 215 19.44 -2.14 1.12
CA GLU A 215 19.78 -0.72 1.10
C GLU A 215 18.90 0.07 2.09
N PRO A 216 19.48 0.91 2.97
CA PRO A 216 18.72 1.62 3.98
C PRO A 216 17.78 2.65 3.36
N VAL A 217 16.48 2.44 3.56
CA VAL A 217 15.41 3.38 3.17
C VAL A 217 14.57 3.77 4.38
N ASP A 218 13.90 4.92 4.32
CA ASP A 218 12.92 5.29 5.34
C ASP A 218 11.81 4.22 5.39
N PRO A 219 11.65 3.48 6.51
CA PRO A 219 10.73 2.34 6.60
C PRO A 219 9.25 2.76 6.56
N ARG A 220 8.97 4.06 6.61
CA ARG A 220 7.61 4.60 6.55
C ARG A 220 7.10 4.77 5.10
N LEU A 221 7.99 4.65 4.09
CA LEU A 221 7.70 4.92 2.68
C LEU A 221 7.13 3.73 1.91
#